data_AF-A0A134CDX1-F1
#
_entry.id   AF-A0A134CDX1-F1
#
_cell.length_a   1.000
_cell.length_b   1.000
_cell.length_c   1.000
_cell.angle_alpha   90.00
_cell.angle_beta   90.00
_cell.angle_gamma   90.00
#
_symmetry.space_group_name_H-M   'P 1'
#
loop_
_entity.id
_entity.type
_entity.pdbx_description
1 polymer ?
#
loop_
_entity_poly.entity_id
_entity_poly.type
_entity_poly.pdbx_seq_one_letter_code
_entity_poly.pdbx_strand_id
1 'polypeptide(L)'
;MAILWWWYTHTLSVAEELLFFVIQSALIGSIADWFAVTALFEKPLGFPYHTELLYRNRTQIIESITRMISEKLLQPDKWKEKLYTLSFMDMFIRWIQSPTGREKFRAILFEVSLRAYRFVAQNKTQENMVHQIRIYLKRQPLVSFFQNRLISLLEDPHSSMFHDAIHLGRRIVDSDEFDNMLVRLFQQWMEESKNAPNAIITINKFWGIVDTKKIAQDIRGGILTWLEKWETAEGEEREWLCRKFELFLYSMNGQLAYAVQNWQDQFVDSLPLEQWLQATQRASQKHFTTGEVGKEELKDMLEEQVLRYLAYCQEHPEIKDWLNEQIRRACLVVLDNEKSLIATAVKDVLYGFDKKRFNAFLETKVGEDLAWIRINGAIVGGTIGFLVFLFLQFCYDPWISPFIQQLFL
;
A
#
# COMPACT_ATOMS: atom_id res chain seq x y z
N MET A 1 -14.27 -59.11 -25.67
CA MET A 1 -14.87 -60.30 -26.29
C MET A 1 -14.89 -61.51 -25.35
N ALA A 2 -13.78 -61.92 -24.73
CA ALA A 2 -13.77 -63.08 -23.82
C ALA A 2 -14.67 -62.94 -22.56
N ILE A 3 -14.73 -61.74 -21.96
CA ILE A 3 -15.55 -61.47 -20.75
C ILE A 3 -17.05 -61.53 -21.05
N LEU A 4 -17.48 -60.98 -22.19
CA LEU A 4 -18.90 -60.99 -22.62
C LEU A 4 -19.39 -62.41 -22.95
N TRP A 5 -18.50 -63.27 -23.47
CA TRP A 5 -18.82 -64.65 -23.84
C TRP A 5 -18.88 -65.58 -22.61
N TRP A 6 -18.03 -65.35 -21.61
CA TRP A 6 -18.10 -66.02 -20.31
C TRP A 6 -19.41 -65.72 -19.56
N TRP A 7 -19.94 -64.50 -19.71
CA TRP A 7 -21.18 -64.04 -19.07
C TRP A 7 -22.46 -64.64 -19.66
N TYR A 8 -22.51 -64.85 -20.98
CA TYR A 8 -23.65 -65.50 -21.65
C TYR A 8 -23.80 -66.99 -21.28
N THR A 9 -22.75 -67.60 -20.72
CA THR A 9 -22.67 -69.04 -20.49
C THR A 9 -22.79 -69.46 -19.01
N HIS A 10 -22.79 -68.50 -18.06
CA HIS A 10 -22.89 -68.78 -16.62
C HIS A 10 -24.17 -68.16 -16.01
N THR A 11 -24.90 -68.94 -15.21
CA THR A 11 -26.01 -68.44 -14.39
C THR A 11 -25.43 -67.62 -13.24
N LEU A 12 -25.66 -66.31 -13.28
CA LEU A 12 -25.17 -65.39 -12.26
C LEU A 12 -25.89 -65.63 -10.93
N SER A 13 -25.15 -65.49 -9.83
CA SER A 13 -25.75 -65.42 -8.50
C SER A 13 -26.42 -64.06 -8.28
N VAL A 14 -27.44 -64.01 -7.42
CA VAL A 14 -28.16 -62.76 -7.06
C VAL A 14 -27.19 -61.66 -6.58
N ALA A 15 -26.10 -62.04 -5.90
CA ALA A 15 -25.08 -61.10 -5.44
C ALA A 15 -24.27 -60.49 -6.59
N GLU A 16 -23.98 -61.27 -7.64
CA GLU A 16 -23.28 -60.79 -8.84
C GLU A 16 -24.17 -59.88 -9.68
N GLU A 17 -25.46 -60.22 -9.81
CA GLU A 17 -26.46 -59.38 -10.48
C GLU A 17 -26.66 -58.04 -9.76
N LEU A 18 -26.76 -58.06 -8.43
CA LEU A 18 -26.84 -56.86 -7.60
C LEU A 18 -25.61 -55.97 -7.80
N LEU A 19 -24.41 -56.55 -7.66
CA LEU A 19 -23.16 -55.81 -7.82
C LEU A 19 -23.07 -55.17 -9.20
N PHE A 20 -23.44 -55.92 -10.24
CA PHE A 20 -23.45 -55.43 -11.61
C PHE A 20 -24.43 -54.27 -11.80
N PHE A 21 -25.67 -54.41 -11.30
CA PHE A 21 -26.69 -53.37 -11.42
C PHE A 21 -26.29 -52.08 -10.69
N VAL A 22 -25.66 -52.20 -9.52
CA VAL A 22 -25.10 -51.07 -8.76
C VAL A 22 -23.96 -50.39 -9.53
N ILE A 23 -23.01 -51.16 -10.08
CA ILE A 23 -21.90 -50.62 -10.88
C ILE A 23 -22.41 -49.94 -12.14
N GLN A 24 -23.38 -50.52 -12.84
CA GLN A 24 -24.00 -49.91 -14.02
C GLN A 24 -24.68 -48.59 -13.67
N SER A 25 -25.43 -48.56 -12.57
CA SER A 25 -26.14 -47.36 -12.13
C SER A 25 -25.17 -46.27 -11.65
N ALA A 26 -24.11 -46.63 -10.94
CA ALA A 26 -23.02 -45.73 -10.56
C ALA A 26 -22.28 -45.17 -11.80
N LEU A 27 -22.03 -46.01 -12.80
CA LEU A 27 -21.43 -45.60 -14.07
C LEU A 27 -22.33 -44.59 -14.80
N ILE A 28 -23.63 -44.88 -14.93
CA ILE A 28 -24.60 -43.95 -15.54
C ILE A 28 -24.63 -42.61 -14.78
N GLY A 29 -24.67 -42.63 -13.45
CA GLY A 29 -24.62 -41.42 -12.62
C GLY A 29 -23.34 -40.59 -12.85
N SER A 30 -22.19 -41.25 -12.89
CA SER A 30 -20.90 -40.59 -13.16
C SER A 30 -20.81 -39.98 -14.57
N ILE A 31 -21.40 -40.63 -15.59
CA ILE A 31 -21.46 -40.14 -16.97
C ILE A 31 -22.41 -38.93 -17.09
N ALA A 32 -23.55 -38.96 -16.40
CA ALA A 32 -24.50 -37.86 -16.38
C ALA A 32 -23.88 -36.59 -15.76
N ASP A 33 -23.18 -36.73 -14.63
CA ASP A 33 -22.50 -35.61 -13.99
C ASP A 33 -21.26 -35.16 -14.77
N TRP A 34 -20.53 -36.07 -15.43
CA TRP A 34 -19.49 -35.69 -16.40
C TRP A 34 -20.08 -34.84 -17.53
N PHE A 35 -21.22 -35.25 -18.10
CA PHE A 35 -21.90 -34.50 -19.15
C PHE A 35 -22.32 -33.10 -18.66
N ALA A 36 -22.89 -33.01 -17.45
CA ALA A 36 -23.30 -31.73 -16.85
C ALA A 36 -22.09 -30.81 -16.56
N VAL A 37 -21.00 -31.34 -16.02
CA VAL A 37 -19.77 -30.56 -15.74
C VAL A 37 -19.12 -30.11 -17.04
N THR A 38 -19.00 -30.99 -18.04
CA THR A 38 -18.48 -30.61 -19.35
C THR A 38 -19.35 -29.55 -20.00
N ALA A 39 -20.69 -29.63 -19.88
CA ALA A 39 -21.63 -28.63 -20.37
C ALA A 39 -21.50 -27.24 -19.72
N LEU A 40 -20.93 -27.14 -18.51
CA LEU A 40 -20.66 -25.85 -17.87
C LEU A 40 -19.55 -25.08 -18.60
N PHE A 41 -18.47 -25.77 -18.99
CA PHE A 41 -17.26 -25.17 -19.57
C PHE A 41 -17.24 -25.24 -21.10
N GLU A 42 -17.63 -26.37 -21.67
CA GLU A 42 -17.50 -26.70 -23.08
C GLU A 42 -18.79 -27.32 -23.64
N LYS A 43 -18.75 -27.71 -24.92
CA LYS A 43 -19.82 -28.47 -25.58
C LYS A 43 -19.51 -29.96 -25.44
N PRO A 44 -20.29 -30.74 -24.67
CA PRO A 44 -20.11 -32.17 -24.60
C PRO A 44 -20.40 -32.76 -25.98
N LEU A 45 -19.55 -33.70 -26.41
CA LEU A 45 -19.67 -34.43 -27.69
C LEU A 45 -19.62 -33.56 -28.97
N GLY A 46 -19.30 -32.27 -28.86
CA GLY A 46 -19.08 -31.38 -30.02
C GLY A 46 -20.34 -30.90 -30.74
N PHE A 47 -21.54 -31.19 -30.23
CA PHE A 47 -22.79 -30.76 -30.88
C PHE A 47 -23.02 -29.24 -30.74
N PRO A 48 -23.44 -28.54 -31.82
CA PRO A 48 -23.51 -27.07 -31.83
C PRO A 48 -24.70 -26.47 -31.08
N TYR A 49 -25.75 -27.24 -30.82
CA TYR A 49 -26.97 -26.80 -30.16
C TYR A 49 -26.93 -27.15 -28.68
N HIS A 50 -26.68 -26.12 -27.85
CA HIS A 50 -26.59 -26.11 -26.37
C HIS A 50 -25.21 -26.40 -25.75
N THR A 51 -24.95 -25.67 -24.65
CA THR A 51 -23.87 -25.77 -23.63
C THR A 51 -22.55 -25.02 -23.90
N GLU A 52 -21.77 -24.77 -22.84
CA GLU A 52 -20.95 -23.57 -22.49
C GLU A 52 -21.66 -22.53 -21.60
N LEU A 53 -22.40 -22.99 -20.58
CA LEU A 53 -23.20 -22.13 -19.72
C LEU A 53 -22.40 -20.98 -19.08
N LEU A 54 -21.16 -21.25 -18.64
CA LEU A 54 -20.31 -20.26 -17.96
C LEU A 54 -19.85 -19.16 -18.93
N TYR A 55 -19.31 -19.53 -20.10
CA TYR A 55 -18.84 -18.54 -21.07
C TYR A 55 -20.01 -17.74 -21.68
N ARG A 56 -21.17 -18.37 -21.87
CA ARG A 56 -22.38 -17.67 -22.36
C ARG A 56 -22.85 -16.58 -21.40
N ASN A 57 -22.72 -16.80 -20.10
CA ASN A 57 -23.10 -15.85 -19.05
C ASN A 57 -21.90 -15.06 -18.50
N ARG A 58 -20.76 -15.03 -19.21
CA ARG A 58 -19.50 -14.40 -18.73
C ARG A 58 -19.69 -12.97 -18.25
N THR A 59 -20.54 -12.18 -18.92
CA THR A 59 -20.81 -10.78 -18.56
C THR A 59 -21.34 -10.68 -17.13
N GLN A 60 -22.35 -11.48 -16.80
CA GLN A 60 -22.97 -11.50 -15.48
C GLN A 60 -22.01 -12.03 -14.40
N ILE A 61 -21.19 -13.04 -14.76
CA ILE A 61 -20.17 -13.59 -13.86
C ILE A 61 -19.11 -12.54 -13.54
N ILE A 62 -18.58 -11.86 -14.57
CA ILE A 62 -17.58 -10.81 -14.41
C ILE A 62 -18.15 -9.66 -13.57
N GLU A 63 -19.37 -9.19 -13.85
CA GLU A 63 -20.03 -8.15 -13.06
C GLU A 63 -20.21 -8.56 -11.59
N SER A 64 -20.59 -9.82 -11.35
CA SER A 64 -20.76 -10.35 -9.98
C SER A 64 -19.43 -10.45 -9.23
N ILE A 65 -18.35 -10.87 -9.90
CA ILE A 65 -16.99 -10.90 -9.35
C ILE A 65 -16.51 -9.48 -9.04
N THR A 66 -16.67 -8.55 -9.98
CA THR A 66 -16.30 -7.15 -9.83
C THR A 66 -17.05 -6.50 -8.65
N ARG A 67 -18.36 -6.72 -8.55
CA ARG A 67 -19.17 -6.23 -7.43
C ARG A 67 -18.72 -6.81 -6.10
N MET A 68 -18.48 -8.12 -6.04
CA MET A 68 -18.00 -8.78 -4.82
C MET A 68 -16.64 -8.23 -4.37
N ILE A 69 -15.72 -7.99 -5.29
CA ILE A 69 -14.41 -7.41 -4.99
C ILE A 69 -14.56 -6.00 -4.42
N SER A 70 -15.39 -5.17 -5.05
CA SER A 70 -15.66 -3.79 -4.62
C SER A 70 -16.31 -3.75 -3.23
N GLU A 71 -17.34 -4.56 -3.00
CA GLU A 71 -18.18 -4.48 -1.80
C GLU A 71 -17.62 -5.26 -0.60
N LYS A 72 -16.97 -6.42 -0.82
CA LYS A 72 -16.56 -7.33 0.27
C LYS A 72 -15.06 -7.39 0.51
N LEU A 73 -14.25 -7.26 -0.55
CA LEU A 73 -12.80 -7.44 -0.46
C LEU A 73 -12.05 -6.12 -0.28
N LEU A 74 -12.47 -5.04 -0.94
CA LEU A 74 -11.85 -3.71 -0.85
C LEU A 74 -12.40 -2.86 0.29
N GLN A 75 -12.87 -3.50 1.37
CA GLN A 75 -13.28 -2.77 2.56
C GLN A 75 -12.05 -2.21 3.29
N PRO A 76 -11.98 -0.89 3.58
CA PRO A 76 -10.80 -0.23 4.10
C PRO A 76 -10.32 -0.86 5.41
N ASP A 77 -11.28 -1.22 6.27
CA ASP A 77 -11.02 -1.81 7.58
C ASP A 77 -10.27 -3.14 7.49
N LYS A 78 -10.54 -3.95 6.46
CA LYS A 78 -9.87 -5.25 6.26
C LYS A 78 -8.44 -5.11 5.76
N TRP A 79 -8.16 -4.04 5.02
CA TRP A 79 -6.81 -3.78 4.51
C TRP A 79 -5.95 -3.04 5.51
N LYS A 80 -6.55 -2.21 6.36
CA LYS A 80 -5.84 -1.44 7.38
C LYS A 80 -4.89 -2.33 8.19
N GLU A 81 -5.40 -3.41 8.78
CA GLU A 81 -4.60 -4.37 9.57
C GLU A 81 -3.48 -5.01 8.74
N LYS A 82 -3.75 -5.44 7.51
CA LYS A 82 -2.72 -6.00 6.62
C LYS A 82 -1.65 -4.99 6.24
N LEU A 83 -2.02 -3.75 5.95
CA LEU A 83 -1.06 -2.70 5.61
C LEU A 83 -0.16 -2.34 6.80
N TYR A 84 -0.61 -2.56 8.04
CA TYR A 84 0.23 -2.42 9.24
C TYR A 84 1.28 -3.53 9.37
N THR A 85 0.98 -4.75 8.91
CA THR A 85 1.96 -5.86 8.92
C THR A 85 3.05 -5.73 7.86
N LEU A 86 2.86 -4.85 6.87
CA LEU A 86 3.80 -4.67 5.76
C LEU A 86 4.81 -3.56 6.05
N SER A 87 6.09 -3.86 5.83
CA SER A 87 7.15 -2.87 5.68
C SER A 87 7.37 -2.59 4.19
N PHE A 88 6.74 -1.53 3.69
CA PHE A 88 6.83 -1.10 2.29
C PHE A 88 8.26 -0.77 1.89
N MET A 89 9.03 -0.14 2.77
CA MET A 89 10.44 0.17 2.54
C MET A 89 11.28 -1.09 2.35
N ASP A 90 11.10 -2.12 3.19
CA ASP A 90 11.85 -3.38 3.03
C ASP A 90 11.43 -4.14 1.78
N MET A 91 10.15 -4.09 1.40
CA MET A 91 9.69 -4.64 0.12
C MET A 91 10.32 -3.90 -1.06
N PHE A 92 10.35 -2.57 -1.02
CA PHE A 92 10.92 -1.74 -2.08
C PHE A 92 12.43 -1.95 -2.22
N ILE A 93 13.16 -2.00 -1.11
CA ILE A 93 14.60 -2.28 -1.09
C ILE A 93 14.88 -3.66 -1.69
N ARG A 94 14.17 -4.71 -1.25
CA ARG A 94 14.32 -6.06 -1.82
C ARG A 94 14.01 -6.10 -3.31
N TRP A 95 13.00 -5.35 -3.75
CA TRP A 95 12.63 -5.27 -5.16
C TRP A 95 13.72 -4.59 -6.00
N ILE A 96 14.27 -3.46 -5.56
CA ILE A 96 15.38 -2.78 -6.25
C ILE A 96 16.64 -3.64 -6.30
N GLN A 97 16.90 -4.45 -5.27
CA GLN A 97 18.05 -5.36 -5.25
C GLN A 97 17.89 -6.55 -6.21
N SER A 98 16.66 -6.87 -6.65
CA SER A 98 16.42 -7.93 -7.62
C SER A 98 16.84 -7.51 -9.04
N PRO A 99 17.40 -8.40 -9.88
CA PRO A 99 17.85 -8.02 -11.23
C PRO A 99 16.74 -7.41 -12.10
N THR A 100 15.53 -7.98 -12.04
CA THR A 100 14.37 -7.52 -12.82
C THR A 100 13.77 -6.23 -12.25
N GLY A 101 13.77 -6.05 -10.93
CA GLY A 101 13.30 -4.82 -10.30
C GLY A 101 14.25 -3.66 -10.53
N ARG A 102 15.56 -3.90 -10.41
CA ARG A 102 16.62 -2.92 -10.69
C ARG A 102 16.51 -2.34 -12.10
N GLU A 103 16.40 -3.20 -13.12
CA GLU A 103 16.29 -2.76 -14.52
C GLU A 103 15.03 -1.92 -14.76
N LYS A 104 13.88 -2.38 -14.25
CA LYS A 104 12.62 -1.62 -14.32
C LYS A 104 12.71 -0.28 -13.59
N PHE A 105 13.36 -0.25 -12.43
CA PHE A 105 13.56 0.96 -11.66
C PHE A 105 14.43 1.97 -12.41
N ARG A 106 15.56 1.52 -12.96
CA ARG A 106 16.42 2.34 -13.84
C ARG A 106 15.64 2.89 -15.03
N ALA A 107 14.77 2.08 -15.65
CA ALA A 107 13.92 2.54 -16.76
C ALA A 107 12.92 3.64 -16.31
N ILE A 108 12.25 3.46 -15.17
CA ILE A 108 11.32 4.45 -14.61
C ILE A 108 12.06 5.75 -14.27
N LEU A 109 13.21 5.68 -13.61
CA LEU A 109 14.04 6.84 -13.29
C LEU A 109 14.40 7.62 -14.56
N PHE A 110 14.82 6.91 -15.60
CA PHE A 110 15.11 7.53 -16.88
C PHE A 110 13.88 8.18 -17.50
N GLU A 111 12.73 7.51 -17.57
CA GLU A 111 11.50 8.07 -18.13
C GLU A 111 11.04 9.33 -17.39
N VAL A 112 11.09 9.32 -16.05
CA VAL A 112 10.76 10.47 -15.21
C VAL A 112 11.72 11.62 -15.49
N SER A 113 13.03 11.34 -15.52
CA SER A 113 14.05 12.36 -15.82
C SER A 113 13.89 12.94 -17.23
N LEU A 114 13.52 12.13 -18.22
CA LEU A 114 13.28 12.56 -19.59
C LEU A 114 12.01 13.42 -19.69
N ARG A 115 10.93 13.06 -18.99
CA ARG A 115 9.71 13.88 -18.91
C ARG A 115 10.01 15.22 -18.24
N ALA A 116 10.76 15.23 -17.14
CA ALA A 116 11.18 16.45 -16.47
C ALA A 116 12.05 17.32 -17.39
N TYR A 117 13.05 16.73 -18.06
CA TYR A 117 13.89 17.44 -19.02
C TYR A 117 13.09 18.04 -20.17
N ARG A 118 12.14 17.30 -20.75
CA ARG A 118 11.25 17.80 -21.81
C ARG A 118 10.33 18.91 -21.34
N PHE A 119 9.79 18.79 -20.12
CA PHE A 119 8.97 19.84 -19.51
C PHE A 119 9.77 21.14 -19.32
N VAL A 120 11.03 21.01 -18.87
CA VAL A 120 11.99 22.13 -18.78
C VAL A 120 12.33 22.71 -20.14
N ALA A 121 12.57 21.87 -21.15
CA ALA A 121 12.87 22.32 -22.50
C ALA A 121 11.69 23.00 -23.21
N GLN A 122 10.44 22.64 -22.87
CA GLN A 122 9.23 23.21 -23.46
C GLN A 122 8.83 24.56 -22.84
N ASN A 123 9.10 24.76 -21.55
CA ASN A 123 8.87 26.04 -20.90
C ASN A 123 9.98 27.03 -21.29
N LYS A 124 9.67 27.87 -22.27
CA LYS A 124 10.62 28.74 -23.01
C LYS A 124 11.41 29.74 -22.15
N THR A 125 11.05 29.98 -20.89
CA THR A 125 11.76 30.88 -19.98
C THR A 125 12.00 30.23 -18.63
N GLN A 126 13.28 30.13 -18.27
CA GLN A 126 13.75 29.64 -16.97
C GLN A 126 13.11 30.39 -15.79
N GLU A 127 12.82 31.68 -15.99
CA GLU A 127 12.12 32.56 -15.03
C GLU A 127 10.73 32.03 -14.65
N ASN A 128 9.95 31.54 -15.62
CA ASN A 128 8.62 31.01 -15.34
C ASN A 128 8.67 29.74 -14.49
N MET A 129 9.68 28.88 -14.68
CA MET A 129 9.84 27.67 -13.88
C MET A 129 10.26 27.97 -12.44
N VAL A 130 11.24 28.85 -12.27
CA VAL A 130 11.68 29.26 -10.93
C VAL A 130 10.52 29.92 -10.18
N HIS A 131 9.73 30.76 -10.85
CA HIS A 131 8.54 31.36 -10.27
C HIS A 131 7.53 30.32 -9.78
N GLN A 132 7.23 29.29 -10.58
CA GLN A 132 6.32 28.21 -10.17
C GLN A 132 6.87 27.38 -9.00
N ILE A 133 8.17 27.08 -8.99
CA ILE A 133 8.81 26.37 -7.88
C ILE A 133 8.72 27.21 -6.58
N ARG A 134 9.00 28.52 -6.65
CA ARG A 134 8.86 29.41 -5.48
C ARG A 134 7.42 29.44 -4.97
N ILE A 135 6.42 29.58 -5.85
CA ILE A 135 5.01 29.54 -5.45
C ILE A 135 4.66 28.22 -4.77
N TYR A 136 5.10 27.09 -5.34
CA TYR A 136 4.82 25.78 -4.77
C TYR A 136 5.47 25.60 -3.38
N LEU A 137 6.73 26.03 -3.22
CA LEU A 137 7.44 25.96 -1.95
C LEU A 137 6.82 26.85 -0.88
N LYS A 138 6.36 28.06 -1.23
CA LYS A 138 5.68 28.98 -0.29
C LYS A 138 4.28 28.51 0.13
N ARG A 139 3.62 27.70 -0.70
CA ARG A 139 2.29 27.14 -0.42
C ARG A 139 2.31 25.86 0.42
N GLN A 140 3.48 25.32 0.75
CA GLN A 140 3.55 24.13 1.60
C GLN A 140 3.03 24.46 3.00
N PRO A 141 2.13 23.64 3.58
CA PRO A 141 1.54 23.90 4.88
C PRO A 141 2.52 23.52 6.01
N LEU A 142 3.70 24.18 6.05
CA LEU A 142 4.74 23.89 7.03
C LEU A 142 4.22 24.07 8.46
N VAL A 143 3.39 25.09 8.69
CA VAL A 143 2.75 25.33 10.00
C VAL A 143 1.94 24.12 10.44
N SER A 144 1.02 23.62 9.61
CA SER A 144 0.21 22.45 9.91
C SER A 144 1.04 21.17 10.02
N PHE A 145 2.09 21.05 9.21
CA PHE A 145 3.04 19.93 9.31
C PHE A 145 3.75 19.90 10.66
N PHE A 146 4.34 21.02 11.10
CA PHE A 146 5.03 21.12 12.38
C PHE A 146 4.05 21.02 13.56
N GLN A 147 2.86 21.63 13.47
CA GLN A 147 1.82 21.53 14.49
C GLN A 147 1.34 20.09 14.68
N ASN A 148 0.94 19.40 13.60
CA ASN A 148 0.50 18.01 13.68
C ASN A 148 1.60 17.09 14.20
N ARG A 149 2.86 17.38 13.83
CA ARG A 149 4.00 16.63 14.35
C ARG A 149 4.20 16.88 15.84
N LEU A 150 4.16 18.13 16.29
CA LEU A 150 4.29 18.49 17.70
C LEU A 150 3.12 17.94 18.53
N ILE A 151 1.89 18.01 18.05
CA ILE A 151 0.72 17.43 18.73
C ILE A 151 0.89 15.91 18.88
N SER A 152 1.30 15.22 17.81
CA SER A 152 1.61 13.78 17.87
C SER A 152 2.78 13.44 18.80
N LEU A 153 3.73 14.37 19.02
CA LEU A 153 4.81 14.22 20.01
C LEU A 153 4.31 14.40 21.45
N LEU A 154 3.24 15.18 21.63
CA LEU A 154 2.67 15.55 22.93
C LEU A 154 1.52 14.62 23.37
N GLU A 155 0.87 13.93 22.44
CA GLU A 155 -0.22 12.97 22.70
C GLU A 155 0.25 11.62 23.28
N ASP A 156 1.50 11.21 23.02
CA ASP A 156 2.09 9.99 23.60
C ASP A 156 3.31 10.33 24.48
N PRO A 157 3.11 10.48 25.81
CA PRO A 157 4.16 10.76 26.77
C PRO A 157 5.24 9.67 26.85
N HIS A 158 5.05 8.48 26.27
CA HIS A 158 6.04 7.41 26.29
C HIS A 158 6.75 7.22 24.93
N SER A 159 6.42 8.01 23.91
CA SER A 159 7.06 7.87 22.60
C SER A 159 8.57 8.19 22.65
N SER A 160 9.36 7.45 21.88
CA SER A 160 10.79 7.70 21.67
C SER A 160 11.05 9.08 21.05
N MET A 161 10.05 9.65 20.39
CA MET A 161 10.20 10.87 19.62
C MET A 161 10.26 12.14 20.48
N PHE A 162 9.70 12.13 21.70
CA PHE A 162 9.91 13.21 22.67
C PHE A 162 11.37 13.24 23.14
N HIS A 163 11.95 12.07 23.40
CA HIS A 163 13.36 11.93 23.74
C HIS A 163 14.25 12.44 22.60
N ASP A 164 13.91 12.10 21.35
CA ASP A 164 14.60 12.62 20.16
C ASP A 164 14.47 14.15 20.02
N ALA A 165 13.31 14.72 20.34
CA ALA A 165 13.07 16.17 20.30
C ALA A 165 13.89 16.93 21.35
N ILE A 166 13.98 16.40 22.59
CA ILE A 166 14.85 16.94 23.63
C ILE A 166 16.32 16.86 23.18
N HIS A 167 16.74 15.74 22.60
CA HIS A 167 18.09 15.58 22.05
C HIS A 167 18.41 16.58 20.92
N LEU A 168 17.46 16.82 20.02
CA LEU A 168 17.61 17.79 18.94
C LEU A 168 17.69 19.22 19.50
N GLY A 169 16.84 19.57 20.46
CA GLY A 169 16.90 20.83 21.19
C GLY A 169 18.25 21.03 21.87
N ARG A 170 18.79 19.98 22.49
CA ARG A 170 20.12 19.99 23.12
C ARG A 170 21.21 20.23 22.07
N ARG A 171 21.16 19.55 20.92
CA ARG A 171 22.12 19.73 19.82
C ARG A 171 22.10 21.16 19.25
N ILE A 172 20.93 21.77 19.15
CA ILE A 172 20.79 23.16 18.68
C ILE A 172 21.39 24.12 19.71
N VAL A 173 21.04 23.97 20.98
CA VAL A 173 21.52 24.84 22.07
C VAL A 173 23.03 24.68 22.30
N ASP A 174 23.57 23.50 22.02
CA ASP A 174 24.99 23.19 22.13
C ASP A 174 25.84 23.66 20.93
N SER A 175 25.21 24.27 19.92
CA SER A 175 25.92 24.83 18.76
C SER A 175 26.52 26.20 19.04
N ASP A 176 27.69 26.49 18.46
CA ASP A 176 28.34 27.81 18.56
C ASP A 176 27.49 28.90 17.87
N GLU A 177 26.65 28.52 16.90
CA GLU A 177 25.68 29.39 16.26
C GLU A 177 24.62 29.92 17.24
N PHE A 178 24.23 29.12 18.24
CA PHE A 178 23.23 29.50 19.23
C PHE A 178 23.74 30.63 20.14
N ASP A 179 25.00 30.55 20.58
CA ASP A 179 25.64 31.62 21.36
C ASP A 179 25.69 32.92 20.56
N ASN A 180 26.07 32.85 19.29
CA ASN A 180 26.10 34.02 18.39
C ASN A 180 24.69 34.59 18.13
N MET A 181 23.65 33.76 18.12
CA MET A 181 22.26 34.21 18.05
C MET A 181 21.84 34.95 19.33
N LEU A 182 22.12 34.37 20.51
CA LEU A 182 21.80 35.00 21.79
C LEU A 182 22.49 36.35 21.94
N VAL A 183 23.80 36.43 21.63
CA VAL A 183 24.54 37.69 21.68
C VAL A 183 23.90 38.76 20.78
N ARG A 184 23.49 38.38 19.55
CA ARG A 184 22.81 39.31 18.63
C ARG A 184 21.45 39.77 19.17
N LEU A 185 20.65 38.85 19.72
CA LEU A 185 19.35 39.19 20.32
C LEU A 185 19.51 40.11 21.54
N PHE A 186 20.51 39.86 22.39
CA PHE A 186 20.83 40.72 23.52
C PHE A 186 21.26 42.11 23.08
N GLN A 187 22.13 42.19 22.06
CA GLN A 187 22.55 43.47 21.49
C GLN A 187 21.38 44.23 20.90
N GLN A 188 20.54 43.56 20.11
CA GLN A 188 19.36 44.18 19.51
C GLN A 188 18.37 44.67 20.58
N TRP A 189 18.06 43.85 21.57
CA TRP A 189 17.21 44.23 22.68
C TRP A 189 17.78 45.41 23.47
N MET A 190 19.09 45.42 23.74
CA MET A 190 19.77 46.55 24.38
C MET A 190 19.65 47.83 23.55
N GLU A 191 19.84 47.75 22.23
CA GLU A 191 19.73 48.88 21.29
C GLU A 191 18.31 49.45 21.28
N GLU A 192 17.29 48.60 21.20
CA GLU A 192 15.88 48.98 21.22
C GLU A 192 15.48 49.60 22.57
N SER A 193 16.00 49.05 23.66
CA SER A 193 15.67 49.48 25.02
C SER A 193 16.37 50.79 25.44
N LYS A 194 17.45 51.22 24.76
CA LYS A 194 18.02 52.57 24.92
C LYS A 194 17.01 53.69 24.67
N ASN A 195 16.01 53.45 23.82
CA ASN A 195 15.03 54.46 23.44
C ASN A 195 13.81 54.49 24.38
N ALA A 196 13.75 53.60 25.39
CA ALA A 196 12.65 53.54 26.35
C ALA A 196 12.97 54.39 27.61
N PRO A 197 12.13 55.36 28.00
CA PRO A 197 12.40 56.31 29.09
C PRO A 197 12.76 55.67 30.43
N ASN A 198 12.18 54.50 30.73
CA ASN A 198 12.32 53.81 32.02
C ASN A 198 13.48 52.79 32.04
N ALA A 199 14.01 52.41 30.89
CA ALA A 199 15.07 51.41 30.77
C ALA A 199 16.48 52.04 30.79
N ILE A 200 16.60 53.31 30.38
CA ILE A 200 17.87 54.06 30.30
C ILE A 200 18.64 54.06 31.64
N ILE A 201 17.96 54.18 32.78
CA ILE A 201 18.58 54.27 34.11
C ILE A 201 19.16 52.91 34.55
N THR A 202 18.42 51.83 34.31
CA THR A 202 18.84 50.47 34.65
C THR A 202 19.95 50.02 33.72
N ILE A 203 19.77 50.23 32.42
CA ILE A 203 20.70 49.80 31.39
C ILE A 203 22.04 50.53 31.56
N ASN A 204 22.09 51.87 31.68
CA ASN A 204 23.35 52.63 31.83
C ASN A 204 24.20 52.24 33.05
N LYS A 205 23.59 51.71 34.12
CA LYS A 205 24.34 51.20 35.29
C LYS A 205 25.08 49.89 35.03
N PHE A 206 24.63 49.10 34.05
CA PHE A 206 25.19 47.78 33.72
C PHE A 206 26.08 47.78 32.45
N TRP A 207 26.07 48.85 31.65
CA TRP A 207 26.78 48.98 30.37
C TRP A 207 28.29 48.68 30.42
N GLY A 208 28.97 48.95 31.54
CA GLY A 208 30.43 48.79 31.66
C GLY A 208 30.89 47.48 32.31
N ILE A 209 29.96 46.64 32.78
CA ILE A 209 30.27 45.48 33.66
C ILE A 209 29.79 44.16 33.06
N VAL A 210 28.85 44.21 32.11
CA VAL A 210 28.17 43.03 31.60
C VAL A 210 28.80 42.53 30.30
N ASP A 211 29.51 41.40 30.40
CA ASP A 211 29.98 40.64 29.24
C ASP A 211 28.78 39.89 28.62
N THR A 212 28.29 40.38 27.48
CA THR A 212 27.16 39.78 26.75
C THR A 212 27.44 38.36 26.30
N LYS A 213 28.72 38.02 26.05
CA LYS A 213 29.14 36.67 25.68
C LYS A 213 29.04 35.74 26.88
N LYS A 214 29.44 36.21 28.07
CA LYS A 214 29.30 35.45 29.31
C LYS A 214 27.84 35.21 29.68
N ILE A 215 26.97 36.22 29.51
CA ILE A 215 25.52 36.05 29.70
C ILE A 215 24.94 35.02 28.74
N ALA A 216 25.32 35.06 27.46
CA ALA A 216 24.86 34.08 26.49
C ALA A 216 25.28 32.65 26.89
N GLN A 217 26.52 32.48 27.37
CA GLN A 217 27.03 31.20 27.87
C GLN A 217 26.29 30.73 29.13
N ASP A 218 26.02 31.62 30.08
CA ASP A 218 25.27 31.29 31.31
C ASP A 218 23.82 30.88 30.97
N ILE A 219 23.19 31.54 29.99
CA ILE A 219 21.85 31.19 29.49
C ILE A 219 21.87 29.85 28.77
N ARG A 220 22.85 29.61 27.90
CA ARG A 220 23.06 28.31 27.25
C ARG A 220 23.18 27.21 28.29
N GLY A 221 24.02 27.39 29.30
CA GLY A 221 24.19 26.46 30.42
C GLY A 221 22.87 26.17 31.13
N GLY A 222 22.11 27.23 31.48
CA GLY A 222 20.81 27.09 32.11
C GLY A 222 19.77 26.34 31.26
N ILE A 223 19.73 26.58 29.95
CA ILE A 223 18.85 25.87 29.02
C ILE A 223 19.26 24.39 28.89
N LEU A 224 20.57 24.09 28.83
CA LEU A 224 21.05 22.71 28.79
C LEU A 224 20.68 21.93 30.06
N THR A 225 20.89 22.51 31.23
CA THR A 225 20.47 21.89 32.51
C THR A 225 18.95 21.71 32.58
N TRP A 226 18.19 22.67 32.04
CA TRP A 226 16.74 22.54 31.96
C TRP A 226 16.32 21.39 31.02
N LEU A 227 16.92 21.27 29.84
CA LEU A 227 16.65 20.18 28.89
C LEU A 227 17.02 18.81 29.47
N GLU A 228 18.15 18.70 30.17
CA GLU A 228 18.62 17.47 30.83
C GLU A 228 17.64 16.99 31.91
N LYS A 229 17.04 17.92 32.67
CA LYS A 229 15.98 17.60 33.64
C LYS A 229 14.77 16.93 32.97
N TRP A 230 14.40 17.38 31.78
CA TRP A 230 13.22 16.85 31.08
C TRP A 230 13.50 15.61 30.24
N GLU A 231 14.78 15.35 29.93
CA GLU A 231 15.24 14.08 29.34
C GLU A 231 15.00 12.90 30.27
N THR A 232 15.13 13.12 31.58
CA THR A 232 14.98 12.10 32.63
C THR A 232 13.61 12.12 33.33
N ALA A 233 12.72 13.02 32.94
CA ALA A 233 11.39 13.15 33.55
C ALA A 233 10.45 12.01 33.12
N GLU A 234 9.81 11.36 34.09
CA GLU A 234 8.86 10.26 33.89
C GLU A 234 7.52 10.57 34.59
N GLY A 235 6.43 9.93 34.13
CA GLY A 235 5.11 10.03 34.75
C GLY A 235 4.50 11.44 34.69
N GLU A 236 3.96 11.92 35.82
CA GLU A 236 3.19 13.17 35.92
C GLU A 236 3.98 14.42 35.50
N GLU A 237 5.30 14.46 35.71
CA GLU A 237 6.13 15.61 35.33
C GLU A 237 6.20 15.77 33.81
N ARG A 238 6.31 14.65 33.08
CA ARG A 238 6.37 14.64 31.61
C ARG A 238 5.01 14.98 31.01
N GLU A 239 3.94 14.44 31.58
CA GLU A 239 2.57 14.76 31.17
C GLU A 239 2.25 16.25 31.40
N TRP A 240 2.69 16.83 32.52
CA TRP A 240 2.57 18.26 32.79
C TRP A 240 3.28 19.12 31.74
N LEU A 241 4.52 18.75 31.39
CA LEU A 241 5.31 19.48 30.39
C LEU A 241 4.63 19.39 29.02
N CYS A 242 4.17 18.20 28.62
CA CYS A 242 3.45 18.00 27.37
C CYS A 242 2.19 18.87 27.30
N ARG A 243 1.39 18.89 28.38
CA ARG A 243 0.18 19.72 28.48
C ARG A 243 0.50 21.22 28.41
N LYS A 244 1.61 21.66 29.02
CA LYS A 244 2.06 23.05 28.95
C LYS A 244 2.50 23.44 27.54
N PHE A 245 3.23 22.58 26.83
CA PHE A 245 3.58 22.79 25.43
C PHE A 245 2.36 22.81 24.52
N GLU A 246 1.39 21.93 24.75
CA GLU A 246 0.13 21.90 24.02
C GLU A 246 -0.62 23.24 24.18
N LEU A 247 -0.81 23.71 25.42
CA LEU A 247 -1.42 25.02 25.69
C LEU A 247 -0.64 26.18 25.08
N PHE A 248 0.71 26.11 25.11
CA PHE A 248 1.57 27.11 24.48
C PHE A 248 1.36 27.16 22.97
N LEU A 249 1.35 26.01 22.29
CA LEU A 249 1.11 25.90 20.85
C LEU A 249 -0.28 26.42 20.45
N TYR A 250 -1.31 26.10 21.24
CA TYR A 250 -2.66 26.64 21.03
C TYR A 250 -2.72 28.16 21.26
N SER A 251 -2.02 28.68 22.28
CA SER A 251 -2.01 30.12 22.56
C SER A 251 -1.25 30.93 21.51
N MET A 252 -0.25 30.31 20.85
CA MET A 252 0.61 30.94 19.85
C MET A 252 0.13 30.75 18.40
N ASN A 253 -1.05 30.15 18.19
CA ASN A 253 -1.51 29.67 16.88
C ASN A 253 -1.51 30.74 15.77
N GLY A 254 -1.65 32.03 16.10
CA GLY A 254 -1.53 33.14 15.15
C GLY A 254 -0.09 33.66 14.95
N GLN A 255 0.65 33.88 16.04
CA GLN A 255 1.99 34.48 15.99
C GLN A 255 3.07 33.50 15.49
N LEU A 256 3.01 32.23 15.91
CA LEU A 256 3.90 31.19 15.38
C LEU A 256 3.61 30.91 13.91
N ALA A 257 2.34 30.81 13.52
CA ALA A 257 1.97 30.59 12.13
C ALA A 257 2.51 31.72 11.24
N TYR A 258 2.37 32.97 11.69
CA TYR A 258 2.93 34.13 11.01
C TYR A 258 4.47 34.09 10.94
N ALA A 259 5.15 33.78 12.05
CA ALA A 259 6.61 33.72 12.08
C ALA A 259 7.17 32.59 11.19
N VAL A 260 6.56 31.41 11.21
CA VAL A 260 6.95 30.26 10.36
C VAL A 260 6.67 30.55 8.90
N GLN A 261 5.53 31.18 8.57
CA GLN A 261 5.23 31.58 7.20
C GLN A 261 6.21 32.64 6.69
N ASN A 262 6.53 33.65 7.50
CA ASN A 262 7.53 34.66 7.15
C ASN A 262 8.92 34.05 6.96
N TRP A 263 9.32 33.12 7.84
CA TRP A 263 10.58 32.40 7.70
C TRP A 263 10.61 31.56 6.42
N GLN A 264 9.52 30.84 6.12
CA GLN A 264 9.37 30.07 4.88
C GLN A 264 9.49 30.96 3.65
N ASP A 265 8.82 32.12 3.66
CA ASP A 265 8.88 33.08 2.56
C ASP A 265 10.32 33.59 2.36
N GLN A 266 10.98 34.04 3.43
CA GLN A 266 12.37 34.50 3.39
C GLN A 266 13.35 33.40 2.97
N PHE A 267 13.18 32.19 3.49
CA PHE A 267 14.00 31.04 3.14
C PHE A 267 13.84 30.70 1.65
N VAL A 268 12.60 30.55 1.18
CA VAL A 268 12.33 30.27 -0.24
C VAL A 268 12.87 31.38 -1.12
N ASP A 269 12.77 32.65 -0.72
CA ASP A 269 13.32 33.79 -1.45
C ASP A 269 14.86 33.76 -1.51
N SER A 270 15.52 33.34 -0.43
CA SER A 270 16.98 33.22 -0.35
C SER A 270 17.57 32.08 -1.19
N LEU A 271 16.76 31.10 -1.63
CA LEU A 271 17.25 29.98 -2.42
C LEU A 271 17.72 30.43 -3.81
N PRO A 272 18.94 30.06 -4.25
CA PRO A 272 19.46 30.38 -5.58
C PRO A 272 18.90 29.41 -6.63
N LEU A 273 17.57 29.35 -6.75
CA LEU A 273 16.85 28.40 -7.62
C LEU A 273 17.22 28.60 -9.10
N GLU A 274 17.54 29.83 -9.49
CA GLU A 274 17.99 30.19 -10.83
C GLU A 274 19.33 29.52 -11.15
N GLN A 275 20.31 29.60 -10.24
CA GLN A 275 21.62 28.99 -10.40
C GLN A 275 21.53 27.46 -10.35
N TRP A 276 20.72 26.95 -9.42
CA TRP A 276 20.46 25.52 -9.30
C TRP A 276 19.84 24.96 -10.57
N LEU A 277 18.77 25.58 -11.08
CA LEU A 277 18.10 25.12 -12.30
C LEU A 277 19.03 25.18 -13.52
N GLN A 278 19.86 26.22 -13.64
CA GLN A 278 20.90 26.32 -14.68
C GLN A 278 21.95 25.22 -14.57
N ALA A 279 22.46 24.97 -13.36
CA ALA A 279 23.45 23.94 -13.12
C ALA A 279 22.90 22.54 -13.44
N THR A 280 21.68 22.25 -12.98
CA THR A 280 20.98 20.99 -13.26
C THR A 280 20.66 20.84 -14.74
N GLN A 281 20.25 21.92 -15.43
CA GLN A 281 20.00 21.87 -16.87
C GLN A 281 21.28 21.60 -17.66
N ARG A 282 22.39 22.28 -17.34
CA ARG A 282 23.69 22.03 -17.99
C ARG A 282 24.21 20.62 -17.73
N ALA A 283 24.14 20.15 -16.48
CA ALA A 283 24.57 18.81 -16.10
C ALA A 283 23.74 17.72 -16.80
N SER A 284 22.42 17.89 -16.81
CA SER A 284 21.50 16.93 -17.44
C SER A 284 21.57 16.93 -18.97
N GLN A 285 21.82 18.08 -19.61
CA GLN A 285 21.89 18.19 -21.07
C GLN A 285 22.93 17.24 -21.68
N LYS A 286 24.11 17.09 -21.05
CA LYS A 286 25.17 16.17 -21.50
C LYS A 286 24.67 14.72 -21.61
N HIS A 287 23.83 14.29 -20.67
CA HIS A 287 23.31 12.93 -20.62
C HIS A 287 22.17 12.68 -21.61
N PHE A 288 21.42 13.72 -21.99
CA PHE A 288 20.34 13.60 -22.98
C PHE A 288 20.78 13.83 -24.44
N THR A 289 21.97 14.39 -24.69
CA THR A 289 22.48 14.66 -26.04
C THR A 289 23.47 13.62 -26.58
N THR A 290 23.98 12.71 -25.75
CA THR A 290 25.00 11.71 -26.11
C THR A 290 24.43 10.33 -26.47
N GLY A 291 23.13 10.25 -26.78
CA GLY A 291 22.48 9.02 -27.25
C GLY A 291 22.37 7.93 -26.17
N GLU A 292 22.61 6.67 -26.54
CA GLU A 292 22.48 5.52 -25.61
C GLU A 292 23.52 5.53 -24.47
N VAL A 293 24.70 6.12 -24.68
CA VAL A 293 25.75 6.21 -23.65
C VAL A 293 25.33 7.14 -22.51
N GLY A 294 24.87 8.36 -22.84
CA GLY A 294 24.40 9.32 -21.83
C GLY A 294 23.17 8.85 -21.06
N LYS A 295 22.31 8.07 -21.72
CA LYS A 295 21.13 7.43 -21.11
C LYS A 295 21.54 6.42 -20.04
N GLU A 296 22.53 5.56 -20.30
CA GLU A 296 23.01 4.61 -19.28
C GLU A 296 23.78 5.32 -18.16
N GLU A 297 24.60 6.34 -18.46
CA GLU A 297 25.26 7.16 -17.43
C GLU A 297 24.25 7.85 -16.50
N LEU A 298 23.16 8.38 -17.05
CA LEU A 298 22.11 9.02 -16.26
C LEU A 298 21.39 8.02 -15.36
N LYS A 299 21.08 6.84 -15.90
CA LYS A 299 20.47 5.76 -15.11
C LYS A 299 21.37 5.34 -13.96
N ASP A 300 22.67 5.18 -14.20
CA ASP A 300 23.64 4.82 -13.17
C ASP A 300 23.74 5.89 -12.08
N MET A 301 23.85 7.16 -12.48
CA MET A 301 23.90 8.28 -11.54
C MET A 301 22.63 8.37 -10.67
N LEU A 302 21.44 8.28 -11.30
CA LEU A 302 20.17 8.35 -10.58
C LEU A 302 19.98 7.14 -9.65
N GLU A 303 20.36 5.95 -10.11
CA GLU A 303 20.32 4.75 -9.31
C GLU A 303 21.23 4.87 -8.08
N GLU A 304 22.49 5.28 -8.28
CA GLU A 304 23.45 5.45 -7.20
C GLU A 304 22.92 6.44 -6.15
N GLN A 305 22.34 7.56 -6.59
CA GLN A 305 21.78 8.54 -5.69
C GLN A 305 20.62 7.99 -4.87
N VAL A 306 19.71 7.23 -5.50
CA VAL A 306 18.61 6.57 -4.77
C VAL A 306 19.13 5.53 -3.79
N LEU A 307 20.11 4.71 -4.19
CA LEU A 307 20.69 3.69 -3.32
C LEU A 307 21.38 4.32 -2.09
N ARG A 308 22.03 5.48 -2.24
CA ARG A 308 22.57 6.25 -1.11
C ARG A 308 21.47 6.70 -0.15
N TYR A 309 20.36 7.23 -0.66
CA TYR A 309 19.23 7.60 0.20
C TYR A 309 18.59 6.40 0.89
N LEU A 310 18.50 5.25 0.21
CA LEU A 310 18.00 4.02 0.81
C LEU A 310 18.93 3.50 1.92
N ALA A 311 20.25 3.56 1.71
CA ALA A 311 21.23 3.22 2.75
C ALA A 311 21.09 4.14 3.97
N TYR A 312 20.96 5.44 3.75
CA TYR A 312 20.69 6.40 4.84
C TYR A 312 19.38 6.08 5.59
N CYS A 313 18.31 5.72 4.88
CA CYS A 313 17.06 5.30 5.52
C CYS A 313 17.20 3.99 6.32
N GLN A 314 18.15 3.12 5.96
CA GLN A 314 18.42 1.90 6.73
C GLN A 314 19.19 2.18 8.02
N GLU A 315 20.06 3.19 8.02
CA GLU A 315 20.82 3.64 9.19
C GLU A 315 19.94 4.40 10.20
N HIS A 316 18.83 4.98 9.74
CA HIS A 316 17.91 5.82 10.52
C HIS A 316 16.49 5.22 10.57
N PRO A 317 16.18 4.34 11.55
CA PRO A 317 14.89 3.67 11.68
C PRO A 317 13.70 4.64 11.70
N GLU A 318 13.87 5.81 12.31
CA GLU A 318 12.85 6.86 12.42
C GLU A 318 12.37 7.37 11.05
N ILE A 319 13.27 7.46 10.07
CA ILE A 319 12.95 7.90 8.70
C ILE A 319 12.24 6.79 7.93
N LYS A 320 12.73 5.55 8.11
CA LYS A 320 12.12 4.36 7.50
C LYS A 320 10.68 4.16 7.98
N ASP A 321 10.44 4.29 9.28
CA ASP A 321 9.10 4.14 9.86
C ASP A 321 8.17 5.26 9.44
N TRP A 322 8.68 6.49 9.36
CA TRP A 322 7.95 7.62 8.80
C TRP A 322 7.55 7.38 7.34
N LEU A 323 8.48 6.93 6.47
CA LEU A 323 8.18 6.61 5.07
C LEU A 323 7.15 5.49 4.94
N ASN A 324 7.28 4.42 5.73
CA ASN A 324 6.32 3.33 5.78
C ASN A 324 4.91 3.83 6.14
N GLU A 325 4.81 4.75 7.11
CA GLU A 325 3.52 5.34 7.51
C GLU A 325 2.95 6.26 6.42
N GLN A 326 3.77 7.07 5.74
CA GLN A 326 3.28 7.90 4.62
C GLN A 326 2.77 7.05 3.46
N ILE A 327 3.50 6.00 3.08
CA ILE A 327 3.08 5.07 2.02
C ILE A 327 1.77 4.39 2.43
N ARG A 328 1.66 3.94 3.69
CA ARG A 328 0.43 3.33 4.23
C ARG A 328 -0.76 4.28 4.15
N ARG A 329 -0.61 5.53 4.56
CA ARG A 329 -1.65 6.56 4.45
C ARG A 329 -2.07 6.79 3.00
N ALA A 330 -1.10 6.92 2.09
CA ALA A 330 -1.38 7.05 0.67
C ALA A 330 -2.16 5.84 0.13
N CYS A 331 -1.76 4.61 0.49
CA CYS A 331 -2.49 3.40 0.14
C CYS A 331 -3.92 3.40 0.69
N LEU A 332 -4.14 3.84 1.93
CA LEU A 332 -5.49 3.94 2.52
C LEU A 332 -6.34 4.97 1.78
N VAL A 333 -5.79 6.14 1.44
CA VAL A 333 -6.49 7.17 0.66
C VAL A 333 -6.89 6.64 -0.73
N VAL A 334 -6.00 5.91 -1.40
CA VAL A 334 -6.31 5.27 -2.69
C VAL A 334 -7.35 4.17 -2.51
N LEU A 335 -7.25 3.33 -1.48
CA LEU A 335 -8.23 2.27 -1.21
C LEU A 335 -9.61 2.82 -0.85
N ASP A 336 -9.68 3.97 -0.18
CA ASP A 336 -10.94 4.63 0.16
C ASP A 336 -11.59 5.29 -1.05
N ASN A 337 -10.80 5.99 -1.87
CA ASN A 337 -11.33 6.80 -2.96
C ASN A 337 -11.45 6.03 -4.29
N GLU A 338 -10.67 4.97 -4.50
CA GLU A 338 -10.51 4.33 -5.81
C GLU A 338 -10.89 2.83 -5.82
N LYS A 339 -11.83 2.40 -4.96
CA LYS A 339 -12.42 1.05 -5.03
C LYS A 339 -12.97 0.74 -6.44
N SER A 340 -13.45 1.78 -7.12
CA SER A 340 -13.91 1.74 -8.51
C SER A 340 -12.78 1.43 -9.50
N LEU A 341 -11.55 1.94 -9.32
CA LEU A 341 -10.45 1.70 -10.25
C LEU A 341 -9.96 0.25 -10.19
N ILE A 342 -9.81 -0.33 -9.01
CA ILE A 342 -9.41 -1.74 -8.88
C ILE A 342 -10.49 -2.64 -9.48
N ALA A 343 -11.76 -2.36 -9.17
CA ALA A 343 -12.90 -3.07 -9.74
C ALA A 343 -12.93 -2.95 -11.27
N THR A 344 -12.63 -1.77 -11.82
CA THR A 344 -12.57 -1.51 -13.27
C THR A 344 -11.38 -2.22 -13.91
N ALA A 345 -10.19 -2.17 -13.31
CA ALA A 345 -9.02 -2.87 -13.82
C ALA A 345 -9.22 -4.38 -13.86
N VAL A 346 -9.79 -4.97 -12.79
CA VAL A 346 -10.14 -6.41 -12.78
C VAL A 346 -11.20 -6.72 -13.82
N LYS A 347 -12.22 -5.86 -13.96
CA LYS A 347 -13.25 -5.98 -14.99
C LYS A 347 -12.61 -6.02 -16.38
N ASP A 348 -11.76 -5.05 -16.71
CA ASP A 348 -11.10 -4.93 -18.02
C ASP A 348 -10.22 -6.14 -18.34
N VAL A 349 -9.46 -6.62 -17.35
CA VAL A 349 -8.65 -7.84 -17.50
C VAL A 349 -9.53 -9.06 -17.80
N LEU A 350 -10.63 -9.24 -17.06
CA LEU A 350 -11.53 -10.39 -17.25
C LEU A 350 -12.33 -10.31 -18.57
N TYR A 351 -12.71 -9.12 -19.03
CA TYR A 351 -13.32 -8.94 -20.35
C TYR A 351 -12.33 -9.17 -21.49
N GLY A 352 -11.03 -8.93 -21.26
CA GLY A 352 -9.96 -9.22 -22.20
C GLY A 352 -9.65 -10.71 -22.36
N PHE A 353 -10.26 -11.61 -21.57
CA PHE A 353 -10.04 -13.04 -21.70
C PHE A 353 -10.78 -13.64 -22.89
N ASP A 354 -10.08 -14.43 -23.68
CA ASP A 354 -10.72 -15.32 -24.64
C ASP A 354 -11.40 -16.50 -23.92
N LYS A 355 -12.20 -17.27 -24.66
CA LYS A 355 -12.95 -18.39 -24.10
C LYS A 355 -12.07 -19.40 -23.36
N LYS A 356 -10.96 -19.81 -23.97
CA LYS A 356 -10.05 -20.81 -23.41
C LYS A 356 -9.48 -20.32 -22.08
N ARG A 357 -9.01 -19.07 -22.05
CA ARG A 357 -8.44 -18.47 -20.85
C ARG A 357 -9.48 -18.25 -19.75
N PHE A 358 -10.70 -17.82 -20.10
CA PHE A 358 -11.79 -17.64 -19.14
C PHE A 358 -12.19 -18.97 -18.49
N ASN A 359 -12.35 -20.02 -19.29
CA ASN A 359 -12.67 -21.35 -18.78
C ASN A 359 -11.55 -21.92 -17.90
N ALA A 360 -10.29 -21.85 -18.35
CA ALA A 360 -9.16 -22.31 -17.56
C ALA A 360 -9.02 -21.56 -16.22
N PHE A 361 -9.29 -20.25 -16.23
CA PHE A 361 -9.32 -19.44 -15.00
C PHE A 361 -10.38 -19.93 -14.02
N LEU A 362 -11.61 -20.17 -14.47
CA LEU A 362 -12.69 -20.69 -13.62
C LEU A 362 -12.41 -22.11 -13.14
N GLU A 363 -11.95 -23.00 -14.03
CA GLU A 363 -11.64 -24.40 -13.71
C GLU A 363 -10.54 -24.50 -12.64
N THR A 364 -9.53 -23.64 -12.70
CA THR A 364 -8.48 -23.57 -11.66
C THR A 364 -9.04 -23.17 -10.29
N LYS A 365 -10.20 -22.52 -10.23
CA LYS A 365 -10.82 -22.05 -8.98
C LYS A 365 -11.89 -22.98 -8.43
N VAL A 366 -12.58 -23.74 -9.27
CA VAL A 366 -13.68 -24.65 -8.85
C VAL A 366 -13.43 -26.12 -9.17
N GLY A 367 -12.25 -26.47 -9.70
CA GLY A 367 -11.96 -27.83 -10.19
C GLY A 367 -12.09 -28.92 -9.12
N GLU A 368 -11.69 -28.64 -7.88
CA GLU A 368 -11.82 -29.57 -6.77
C GLU A 368 -13.29 -29.83 -6.39
N ASP A 369 -14.11 -28.77 -6.33
CA ASP A 369 -15.54 -28.87 -6.05
C ASP A 369 -16.29 -29.65 -7.16
N LEU A 370 -15.89 -29.44 -8.41
CA LEU A 370 -16.44 -30.17 -9.56
C LEU A 370 -16.09 -31.66 -9.55
N ALA A 371 -14.91 -32.02 -9.02
CA ALA A 371 -14.53 -33.41 -8.85
C ALA A 371 -15.42 -34.09 -7.79
N TRP A 372 -15.75 -33.40 -6.70
CA TRP A 372 -16.69 -33.89 -5.68
C TRP A 372 -18.09 -34.11 -6.25
N ILE A 373 -18.57 -33.25 -7.15
CA ILE A 373 -19.85 -33.47 -7.85
C ILE A 373 -19.84 -34.80 -8.60
N ARG A 374 -18.77 -35.13 -9.34
CA ARG A 374 -18.67 -36.41 -10.07
C ARG A 374 -18.63 -37.64 -9.15
N ILE A 375 -17.91 -37.55 -8.03
CA ILE A 375 -17.86 -38.61 -7.02
C ILE A 375 -19.25 -38.83 -6.42
N ASN A 376 -19.92 -37.74 -6.06
CA ASN A 376 -21.28 -37.78 -5.52
C ASN A 376 -22.27 -38.38 -6.54
N GLY A 377 -22.15 -38.06 -7.83
CA GLY A 377 -22.93 -38.67 -8.91
C GLY A 377 -22.81 -40.19 -8.99
N ALA A 378 -21.59 -40.71 -8.85
CA ALA A 378 -21.34 -42.15 -8.82
C ALA A 378 -21.95 -42.80 -7.57
N ILE A 379 -21.80 -42.18 -6.40
CA ILE A 379 -22.34 -42.68 -5.12
C ILE A 379 -23.87 -42.69 -5.14
N VAL A 380 -24.50 -41.60 -5.60
CA VAL A 380 -25.95 -41.48 -5.69
C VAL A 380 -26.50 -42.46 -6.74
N GLY A 381 -25.85 -42.55 -7.91
CA GLY A 381 -26.21 -43.52 -8.94
C GLY A 381 -26.15 -44.97 -8.45
N GLY A 382 -25.09 -45.33 -7.74
CA GLY A 382 -24.95 -46.67 -7.13
C GLY A 382 -25.99 -46.94 -6.05
N THR A 383 -26.29 -45.95 -5.21
CA THR A 383 -27.28 -46.07 -4.12
C THR A 383 -28.71 -46.23 -4.69
N ILE A 384 -29.07 -45.44 -5.69
CA ILE A 384 -30.36 -45.57 -6.38
C ILE A 384 -30.44 -46.91 -7.10
N GLY A 385 -29.38 -47.33 -7.80
CA GLY A 385 -29.29 -48.63 -8.44
C GLY A 385 -29.53 -49.77 -7.45
N PHE A 386 -28.89 -49.72 -6.28
CA PHE A 386 -29.09 -50.69 -5.20
C PHE A 386 -30.56 -50.75 -4.76
N LEU A 387 -31.19 -49.60 -4.51
CA LEU A 387 -32.59 -49.53 -4.09
C LEU A 387 -33.56 -50.04 -5.16
N VAL A 388 -33.32 -49.70 -6.43
CA VAL A 388 -34.15 -50.16 -7.56
C VAL A 388 -34.00 -51.67 -7.73
N PHE A 389 -32.80 -52.22 -7.61
CA PHE A 389 -32.59 -53.67 -7.68
C PHE A 389 -33.35 -54.40 -6.57
N LEU A 390 -33.27 -53.92 -5.32
CA LEU A 390 -34.03 -54.51 -4.22
C LEU A 390 -35.54 -54.45 -4.47
N PHE A 391 -36.04 -53.33 -5.00
CA PHE A 391 -37.44 -53.21 -5.37
C PHE A 391 -37.84 -54.21 -6.46
N LEU A 392 -37.03 -54.34 -7.51
CA LEU A 392 -37.32 -55.27 -8.61
C LEU A 392 -37.36 -56.73 -8.10
N GLN A 393 -36.31 -57.14 -7.38
CA GLN A 393 -36.15 -58.52 -6.93
C GLN A 393 -37.16 -58.94 -5.85
N PHE A 394 -37.46 -58.07 -4.88
CA PHE A 394 -38.25 -58.44 -3.70
C PHE A 394 -39.71 -57.96 -3.74
N CYS A 395 -40.03 -56.95 -4.54
CA CYS A 395 -41.38 -56.42 -4.63
C CYS A 395 -41.99 -56.69 -6.02
N TYR A 396 -41.27 -56.32 -7.09
CA TYR A 396 -41.84 -56.34 -8.42
C TYR A 396 -42.01 -57.75 -8.98
N ASP A 397 -40.94 -58.54 -9.06
CA ASP A 397 -40.97 -59.87 -9.65
C ASP A 397 -41.87 -60.86 -8.88
N PRO A 398 -41.85 -60.92 -7.53
CA PRO A 398 -42.65 -61.91 -6.83
C PRO A 398 -44.11 -61.50 -6.62
N TRP A 399 -44.46 -60.20 -6.59
CA TRP A 399 -45.81 -59.75 -6.21
C TRP A 399 -46.52 -58.99 -7.33
N ILE A 400 -45.83 -58.06 -8.00
CA ILE A 400 -46.45 -57.15 -8.97
C ILE A 400 -46.58 -57.81 -10.34
N SER A 401 -45.51 -58.43 -10.84
CA SER A 401 -45.47 -59.11 -12.14
C SER A 401 -46.57 -60.18 -12.29
N PRO A 402 -46.74 -61.15 -11.38
CA PRO A 402 -47.80 -62.15 -11.50
C PRO A 402 -49.21 -61.56 -11.37
N PHE A 403 -49.39 -60.52 -10.54
CA PHE A 403 -50.68 -59.83 -10.39
C PHE A 403 -51.09 -59.12 -11.70
N ILE A 404 -50.16 -58.42 -12.36
CA ILE A 404 -50.42 -57.75 -13.64
C ILE A 404 -50.73 -58.79 -14.73
N GLN A 405 -50.00 -59.90 -14.77
CA GLN A 405 -50.25 -60.97 -15.75
C GLN A 405 -51.65 -61.60 -15.55
N GLN A 406 -52.13 -61.74 -14.32
CA GLN A 406 -53.49 -62.22 -14.03
C GLN A 406 -54.59 -61.20 -14.35
N LEU A 407 -54.26 -59.91 -14.47
CA LEU A 407 -55.24 -58.85 -14.78
C LEU A 407 -55.47 -58.70 -16.30
N PHE A 408 -54.52 -59.17 -17.12
CA PHE A 408 -54.53 -59.05 -18.59
C PHE A 408 -54.75 -60.40 -19.31
N LEU A 409 -54.79 -61.51 -18.57
CA LEU A 409 -55.35 -62.80 -19.00
C LEU A 409 -56.80 -62.90 -18.54
#